data_AF-G0N787-F1
#
_entry.id   AF-G0N787-F1
#
_cell.length_a   1.000
_cell.length_b   1.000
_cell.length_c   1.000
_cell.angle_alpha   90.00
_cell.angle_beta   90.00
_cell.angle_gamma   90.00
#
_symmetry.space_group_name_H-M   'P 1'
#
loop_
_entity.id
_entity.type
_entity.pdbx_description
1 polymer ?
#
loop_
_entity_poly.entity_id
_entity_poly.type
_entity_poly.pdbx_seq_one_letter_code
_entity_poly.pdbx_strand_id
1 'polypeptide(L)'
;MKKISIRTAFHWTCFIGLSVFVAITFYTVQRDYLEMARMENISGKIIIFAATGFFDVPITSSALRKCSGSLKDSCAITSHWEHYPKARAVVFHSRDIDQNSLLTFPFVRRSEIPYVMMASESPYYAQMAEYKNYFNWTMTYRKDSDVFGPYGGLVKNNQTATVNYTSIWESKTKDVLWLVSNNIHVNNRRKEVVDKLKQLGMNIDLYGQVYNNEPADCPRYGAMEECEEKLQKPYKFTIAFENSNCKDYVTEKFWNKAGRYQMVPIVMERKIYRDLGVRV
;
A
#
# COMPACT_ATOMS: atom_id res chain seq x y z
N MET A 1 16.73 64.55 24.00
CA MET A 1 15.87 63.33 24.10
C MET A 1 14.41 63.75 24.03
N LYS A 2 13.71 63.49 22.92
CA LYS A 2 12.29 63.86 22.77
C LYS A 2 11.42 62.84 23.54
N LYS A 3 10.67 63.31 24.54
CA LYS A 3 9.68 62.50 25.29
C LYS A 3 8.52 62.15 24.36
N ILE A 4 8.38 60.88 24.00
CA ILE A 4 7.17 60.37 23.34
C ILE A 4 6.03 60.40 24.36
N SER A 5 4.91 61.03 24.00
CA SER A 5 3.73 61.13 24.88
C SER A 5 3.08 59.76 25.07
N ILE A 6 2.65 59.47 26.30
CA ILE A 6 1.96 58.21 26.67
C ILE A 6 0.72 57.98 25.79
N ARG A 7 0.04 59.04 25.35
CA ARG A 7 -1.09 58.93 24.40
C ARG A 7 -0.66 58.43 23.03
N THR A 8 0.50 58.85 22.55
CA THR A 8 1.06 58.36 21.28
C THR A 8 1.44 56.89 21.42
N ALA A 9 2.12 56.51 22.51
CA ALA A 9 2.47 55.11 22.76
C ALA A 9 1.25 54.19 22.83
N PHE A 10 0.15 54.63 23.46
CA PHE A 10 -1.09 53.86 23.57
C PHE A 10 -1.85 53.70 22.24
N HIS A 11 -1.81 54.72 21.37
CA HIS A 11 -2.36 54.59 20.02
C HIS A 11 -1.53 53.64 19.16
N TRP A 12 -0.20 53.69 19.23
CA TRP A 12 0.65 52.75 18.51
C TRP A 12 0.46 51.31 18.97
N THR A 13 0.32 51.04 20.27
CA THR A 13 0.07 49.68 20.78
C THR A 13 -1.31 49.14 20.37
N CYS A 14 -2.37 49.97 20.40
CA CYS A 14 -3.69 49.57 19.88
C CYS A 14 -3.67 49.31 18.37
N PHE A 15 -2.96 50.14 17.60
CA PHE A 15 -2.88 49.99 16.15
C PHE A 15 -2.11 48.73 15.75
N ILE A 16 -1.00 48.43 16.44
CA ILE A 16 -0.24 47.18 16.25
C ILE A 16 -1.09 45.98 16.68
N GLY A 17 -1.80 46.05 17.81
CA GLY A 17 -2.69 44.98 18.28
C GLY A 17 -3.81 44.65 17.30
N LEU A 18 -4.47 45.68 16.75
CA LEU A 18 -5.53 45.51 15.74
C LEU A 18 -4.95 44.96 14.43
N SER A 19 -3.78 45.42 14.02
CA SER A 19 -3.10 44.95 12.79
C SER A 19 -2.67 43.49 12.90
N VAL A 20 -2.15 43.07 14.06
CA VAL A 20 -1.79 41.68 14.33
C VAL A 20 -3.03 40.79 14.41
N PHE A 21 -4.10 41.25 15.07
CA PHE A 21 -5.37 40.50 15.10
C PHE A 21 -5.92 40.30 13.69
N VAL A 22 -6.04 41.37 12.90
CA VAL A 22 -6.48 41.31 11.50
C VAL A 22 -5.58 40.37 10.68
N ALA A 23 -4.25 40.45 10.82
CA ALA A 23 -3.33 39.55 10.12
C ALA A 23 -3.50 38.07 10.53
N ILE A 24 -3.74 37.78 11.81
CA ILE A 24 -4.03 36.43 12.29
C ILE A 24 -5.37 35.94 11.74
N THR A 25 -6.41 36.77 11.75
CA THR A 25 -7.74 36.41 11.20
C THR A 25 -7.67 36.21 9.70
N PHE A 26 -6.95 37.05 8.95
CA PHE A 26 -6.72 36.85 7.52
C PHE A 26 -5.88 35.60 7.24
N TYR A 27 -4.83 35.34 8.03
CA TYR A 27 -4.01 34.14 7.87
C TYR A 27 -4.79 32.86 8.18
N THR A 28 -5.61 32.85 9.23
CA THR A 28 -6.49 31.72 9.57
C THR A 28 -7.57 31.53 8.51
N VAL A 29 -8.27 32.59 8.09
CA VAL A 29 -9.26 32.52 7.00
C VAL A 29 -8.61 32.09 5.69
N GLN A 30 -7.41 32.56 5.37
CA GLN A 30 -6.72 32.18 4.14
C GLN A 30 -6.17 30.75 4.21
N ARG A 31 -5.72 30.29 5.38
CA ARG A 31 -5.39 28.88 5.61
C ARG A 31 -6.62 28.00 5.49
N ASP A 32 -7.74 28.39 6.10
CA ASP A 32 -9.00 27.67 6.04
C ASP A 32 -9.58 27.69 4.60
N TYR A 33 -9.41 28.80 3.86
CA TYR A 33 -9.75 28.90 2.44
C TYR A 33 -8.84 28.05 1.56
N LEU A 34 -7.55 27.94 1.87
CA LEU A 34 -6.60 27.08 1.15
C LEU A 34 -6.84 25.59 1.48
N GLU A 35 -7.25 25.26 2.70
CA GLU A 35 -7.72 23.93 3.11
C GLU A 35 -9.03 23.59 2.37
N MET A 36 -10.00 24.51 2.34
CA MET A 36 -11.23 24.37 1.56
C MET A 36 -10.97 24.27 0.04
N ALA A 37 -9.97 24.99 -0.49
CA ALA A 37 -9.56 24.90 -1.88
C ALA A 37 -8.75 23.62 -2.20
N ARG A 38 -8.21 22.95 -1.16
CA ARG A 38 -7.61 21.61 -1.23
C ARG A 38 -8.60 20.48 -1.02
N MET A 39 -9.83 20.78 -0.56
CA MET A 39 -10.90 19.79 -0.55
C MET A 39 -11.10 19.32 -1.98
N GLU A 40 -10.79 18.06 -2.24
CA GLU A 40 -11.25 17.40 -3.45
C GLU A 40 -12.75 17.70 -3.58
N ASN A 41 -13.21 18.12 -4.76
CA ASN A 41 -14.64 18.38 -4.95
C ASN A 41 -15.40 17.06 -4.76
N ILE A 42 -15.89 16.84 -3.54
CA ILE A 42 -16.62 15.64 -3.10
C ILE A 42 -18.14 15.80 -3.28
N SER A 43 -18.60 16.96 -3.74
CA SER A 43 -20.02 17.22 -3.92
C SER A 43 -20.61 16.27 -4.96
N GLY A 44 -21.72 15.62 -4.61
CA GLY A 44 -22.37 14.62 -5.47
C GLY A 44 -21.63 13.28 -5.60
N LYS A 45 -20.51 13.08 -4.91
CA LYS A 45 -19.73 11.83 -4.97
C LYS A 45 -20.14 10.83 -3.89
N ILE A 46 -19.89 9.55 -4.17
CA ILE A 46 -19.91 8.45 -3.21
C ILE A 46 -18.63 8.56 -2.37
N ILE A 47 -18.79 8.85 -1.08
CA ILE A 47 -17.66 9.05 -0.16
C ILE A 47 -17.28 7.73 0.50
N ILE A 48 -16.00 7.37 0.43
CA ILE A 48 -15.37 6.30 1.20
C ILE A 48 -14.50 6.97 2.25
N PHE A 49 -14.78 6.72 3.53
CA PHE A 49 -13.98 7.27 4.61
C PHE A 49 -12.78 6.36 4.88
N ALA A 50 -11.56 6.87 4.72
CA ALA A 50 -10.33 6.20 5.11
C ALA A 50 -10.05 6.48 6.59
N ALA A 51 -10.40 5.54 7.45
CA ALA A 51 -10.20 5.66 8.90
C ALA A 51 -8.73 5.55 9.30
N THR A 52 -7.92 4.88 8.47
CA THR A 52 -6.47 4.80 8.63
C THR A 52 -5.78 5.07 7.29
N GLY A 53 -4.46 5.25 7.33
CA GLY A 53 -3.60 5.17 6.15
C GLY A 53 -3.40 3.73 5.66
N PHE A 54 -2.47 3.55 4.74
CA PHE A 54 -1.86 2.29 4.34
C PHE A 54 -0.37 2.34 4.70
N PHE A 55 -0.01 1.75 5.84
CA PHE A 55 1.31 1.93 6.48
C PHE A 55 1.59 3.40 6.74
N ASP A 56 0.68 4.05 7.47
CA ASP A 56 0.68 5.50 7.76
C ASP A 56 0.59 6.45 6.55
N VAL A 57 0.61 5.93 5.31
CA VAL A 57 0.44 6.75 4.11
C VAL A 57 -1.05 7.05 3.90
N PRO A 58 -1.47 8.33 3.77
CA PRO A 58 -2.88 8.67 3.56
C PRO A 58 -3.48 8.00 2.32
N ILE A 59 -4.64 7.38 2.49
CA ILE A 59 -5.44 6.82 1.37
C ILE A 59 -6.36 7.93 0.86
N THR A 60 -6.14 8.37 -0.37
CA THR A 60 -6.90 9.48 -1.00
C THR A 60 -7.49 9.07 -2.34
N SER A 61 -8.29 9.93 -2.98
CA SER A 61 -8.85 9.64 -4.31
C SER A 61 -7.77 9.45 -5.40
N SER A 62 -6.50 9.73 -5.08
CA SER A 62 -5.36 9.33 -5.90
C SER A 62 -5.32 7.83 -6.23
N ALA A 63 -5.85 6.97 -5.35
CA ALA A 63 -5.97 5.52 -5.56
C ALA A 63 -6.99 5.18 -6.67
N LEU A 64 -7.98 6.06 -6.91
CA LEU A 64 -9.01 5.89 -7.93
C LEU A 64 -8.54 6.31 -9.32
N ARG A 65 -7.35 6.89 -9.47
CA ARG A 65 -6.86 7.43 -10.76
C ARG A 65 -6.74 6.39 -11.86
N LYS A 66 -6.50 5.13 -11.50
CA LYS A 66 -6.39 4.00 -12.45
C LYS A 66 -7.75 3.38 -12.79
N CYS A 67 -8.83 3.79 -12.12
CA CYS A 67 -10.18 3.32 -12.41
C CYS A 67 -10.70 3.97 -13.71
N SER A 68 -11.66 3.31 -14.37
CA SER A 68 -12.39 3.87 -15.51
C SER A 68 -13.06 5.20 -15.15
N GLY A 69 -13.20 6.11 -16.12
CA GLY A 69 -13.65 7.50 -15.89
C GLY A 69 -14.91 7.63 -15.04
N SER A 70 -15.96 6.85 -15.33
CA SER A 70 -17.21 6.90 -14.56
C SER A 70 -17.03 6.62 -13.06
N LEU A 71 -16.14 5.72 -12.68
CA LEU A 71 -15.86 5.38 -11.27
C LEU A 71 -14.99 6.44 -10.59
N LYS A 72 -13.96 6.93 -11.28
CA LYS A 72 -13.06 7.97 -10.76
C LYS A 72 -13.82 9.27 -10.45
N ASP A 73 -14.81 9.60 -11.29
CA ASP A 73 -15.56 10.84 -11.16
C ASP A 73 -16.73 10.71 -10.17
N SER A 74 -17.26 9.50 -9.98
CA SER A 74 -18.39 9.24 -9.06
C SER A 74 -17.99 9.01 -7.60
N CYS A 75 -16.73 8.67 -7.32
CA CYS A 75 -16.26 8.31 -5.99
C CYS A 75 -15.18 9.27 -5.46
N ALA A 76 -15.11 9.40 -4.14
CA ALA A 76 -14.03 10.10 -3.44
C ALA A 76 -13.60 9.31 -2.20
N ILE A 77 -12.29 9.31 -1.91
CA ILE A 77 -11.73 8.74 -0.69
C ILE A 77 -11.13 9.88 0.14
N THR A 78 -11.54 9.96 1.40
CA THR A 78 -11.15 11.05 2.30
C THR A 78 -11.01 10.55 3.74
N SER A 79 -10.10 11.15 4.50
CA SER A 79 -9.96 10.96 5.95
C SER A 79 -10.44 12.17 6.76
N HIS A 80 -11.00 13.18 6.09
CA HIS A 80 -11.51 14.39 6.72
C HIS A 80 -12.81 14.11 7.51
N TRP A 81 -12.76 14.31 8.82
CA TRP A 81 -13.81 14.02 9.79
C TRP A 81 -15.20 14.57 9.43
N GLU A 82 -15.29 15.74 8.78
CA GLU A 82 -16.56 16.35 8.34
C GLU A 82 -17.29 15.52 7.27
N HIS A 83 -16.59 14.61 6.59
CA HIS A 83 -17.15 13.75 5.55
C HIS A 83 -17.65 12.40 6.08
N TYR A 84 -17.25 12.00 7.30
CA TYR A 84 -17.65 10.73 7.90
C TYR A 84 -19.19 10.54 7.95
N PRO A 85 -20.01 11.54 8.34
CA PRO A 85 -21.47 11.39 8.37
C PRO A 85 -22.09 11.11 6.99
N LYS A 86 -21.41 11.48 5.91
CA LYS A 86 -21.85 11.29 4.52
C LYS A 86 -21.22 10.06 3.86
N ALA A 87 -20.29 9.39 4.55
CA ALA A 87 -19.60 8.22 4.03
C ALA A 87 -20.58 7.06 3.75
N ARG A 88 -20.26 6.29 2.71
CA ARG A 88 -20.97 5.07 2.29
C ARG A 88 -20.21 3.79 2.64
N ALA A 89 -18.97 3.91 3.08
CA ALA A 89 -18.15 2.85 3.65
C ALA A 89 -17.04 3.46 4.50
N VAL A 90 -16.52 2.69 5.46
CA VAL A 90 -15.38 3.08 6.31
C VAL A 90 -14.28 2.03 6.14
N VAL A 91 -13.09 2.43 5.70
CA VAL A 91 -11.97 1.52 5.40
C VAL A 91 -10.89 1.66 6.44
N PHE A 92 -10.42 0.52 6.96
CA PHE A 92 -9.31 0.41 7.91
C PHE A 92 -8.28 -0.53 7.33
N HIS A 93 -7.02 -0.10 7.29
CA HIS A 93 -5.91 -0.97 6.97
C HIS A 93 -5.52 -1.79 8.18
N SER A 94 -5.47 -3.12 8.03
CA SER A 94 -5.25 -4.06 9.13
C SER A 94 -3.92 -3.87 9.87
N ARG A 95 -2.93 -3.23 9.24
CA ARG A 95 -1.60 -2.98 9.84
C ARG A 95 -1.48 -1.61 10.54
N ASP A 96 -2.49 -0.74 10.39
CA ASP A 96 -2.55 0.58 11.04
C ASP A 96 -3.63 0.63 12.15
N ILE A 97 -4.09 -0.55 12.60
CA ILE A 97 -5.08 -0.70 13.67
C ILE A 97 -4.61 -1.69 14.73
N ASP A 98 -5.14 -1.50 15.94
CA ASP A 98 -5.12 -2.45 17.05
C ASP A 98 -6.49 -2.43 17.74
N GLN A 99 -6.73 -3.31 18.72
CA GLN A 99 -8.01 -3.36 19.42
C GLN A 99 -8.36 -2.03 20.10
N ASN A 100 -7.37 -1.33 20.65
CA ASN A 100 -7.59 -0.06 21.32
C ASN A 100 -8.00 1.04 20.33
N SER A 101 -7.33 1.14 19.18
CA SER A 101 -7.67 2.14 18.17
C SER A 101 -9.07 1.96 17.59
N LEU A 102 -9.57 0.71 17.51
CA LEU A 102 -10.94 0.42 17.14
C LEU A 102 -11.95 0.81 18.24
N LEU A 103 -11.61 0.56 19.51
CA LEU A 103 -12.46 0.93 20.66
C LEU A 103 -12.54 2.45 20.86
N THR A 104 -11.45 3.17 20.59
CA THR A 104 -11.35 4.63 20.72
C THR A 104 -11.60 5.36 19.40
N PHE A 105 -12.16 4.69 18.38
CA PHE A 105 -12.47 5.33 17.11
C PHE A 105 -13.44 6.51 17.35
N PRO A 106 -13.10 7.74 16.93
CA PRO A 106 -13.74 8.96 17.43
C PRO A 106 -15.16 9.20 16.90
N PHE A 107 -15.70 8.26 16.12
CA PHE A 107 -17.03 8.37 15.55
C PHE A 107 -17.92 7.22 16.02
N VAL A 108 -19.17 7.55 16.31
CA VAL A 108 -20.20 6.55 16.60
C VAL A 108 -20.33 5.62 15.39
N ARG A 109 -20.26 4.32 15.65
CA ARG A 109 -20.36 3.31 14.60
C ARG A 109 -21.71 3.40 13.89
N ARG A 110 -21.67 3.47 12.56
CA ARG A 110 -22.85 3.55 11.69
C ARG A 110 -23.20 2.17 11.13
N SER A 111 -24.26 1.55 11.65
CA SER A 111 -24.65 0.16 11.30
C SER A 111 -25.15 0.00 9.86
N GLU A 112 -25.54 1.09 9.21
CA GLU A 112 -26.10 1.12 7.86
C GLU A 112 -25.05 1.13 6.74
N ILE A 113 -23.76 1.26 7.09
CA ILE A 113 -22.64 1.24 6.14
C ILE A 113 -21.63 0.16 6.52
N PRO A 114 -20.94 -0.45 5.54
CA PRO A 114 -19.91 -1.43 5.81
C PRO A 114 -18.66 -0.79 6.41
N TYR A 115 -18.15 -1.43 7.46
CA TYR A 115 -16.78 -1.25 7.94
C TYR A 115 -15.92 -2.32 7.29
N VAL A 116 -14.95 -1.88 6.49
CA VAL A 116 -14.15 -2.71 5.62
C VAL A 116 -12.75 -2.85 6.20
N MET A 117 -12.32 -4.09 6.46
CA MET A 117 -10.93 -4.38 6.76
C MET A 117 -10.16 -4.58 5.47
N MET A 118 -9.29 -3.64 5.14
CA MET A 118 -8.30 -3.78 4.08
C MET A 118 -7.09 -4.53 4.64
N ALA A 119 -6.82 -5.73 4.12
CA ALA A 119 -5.67 -6.53 4.51
C ALA A 119 -4.93 -7.07 3.28
N SER A 120 -3.71 -6.58 3.07
CA SER A 120 -2.81 -7.09 2.03
C SER A 120 -1.91 -8.21 2.56
N GLU A 121 -1.61 -8.21 3.87
CA GLU A 121 -0.83 -9.27 4.52
C GLU A 121 -1.65 -10.55 4.77
N SER A 122 -0.96 -11.66 5.07
CA SER A 122 -1.63 -12.92 5.43
C SER A 122 -2.50 -12.78 6.69
N PRO A 123 -3.51 -13.64 6.94
CA PRO A 123 -4.40 -13.51 8.08
C PRO A 123 -3.69 -13.48 9.44
N TYR A 124 -2.54 -14.15 9.52
CA TYR A 124 -1.66 -14.14 10.68
C TYR A 124 -1.05 -12.75 10.90
N TYR A 125 -0.41 -12.18 9.87
CA TYR A 125 0.22 -10.85 9.97
C TYR A 125 -0.79 -9.70 9.97
N ALA A 126 -1.97 -9.88 9.38
CA ALA A 126 -3.07 -8.93 9.45
C ALA A 126 -3.85 -9.01 10.78
N GLN A 127 -3.51 -9.96 11.67
CA GLN A 127 -4.16 -10.14 12.97
C GLN A 127 -5.69 -10.27 12.87
N MET A 128 -6.19 -10.87 11.79
CA MET A 128 -7.63 -10.88 11.47
C MET A 128 -8.48 -11.52 12.58
N ALA A 129 -7.91 -12.48 13.31
CA ALA A 129 -8.59 -13.14 14.43
C ALA A 129 -8.93 -12.19 15.58
N GLU A 130 -8.13 -11.14 15.80
CA GLU A 130 -8.32 -10.16 16.87
C GLU A 130 -9.53 -9.25 16.62
N TYR A 131 -9.96 -9.15 15.37
CA TYR A 131 -11.01 -8.22 14.92
C TYR A 131 -12.28 -8.93 14.44
N LYS A 132 -12.46 -10.19 14.83
CA LYS A 132 -13.48 -11.14 14.31
C LYS A 132 -14.92 -10.62 14.26
N ASN A 133 -15.27 -9.57 15.00
CA ASN A 133 -16.62 -9.03 15.08
C ASN A 133 -16.72 -7.52 14.78
N TYR A 134 -15.62 -6.86 14.41
CA TYR A 134 -15.65 -5.42 14.16
C TYR A 134 -15.94 -5.07 12.70
N PHE A 135 -15.58 -5.92 11.74
CA PHE A 135 -15.69 -5.61 10.32
C PHE A 135 -16.87 -6.34 9.68
N ASN A 136 -17.59 -5.62 8.81
CA ASN A 136 -18.67 -6.19 8.02
C ASN A 136 -18.11 -6.83 6.75
N TRP A 137 -17.16 -6.16 6.11
CA TRP A 137 -16.57 -6.57 4.85
C TRP A 137 -15.06 -6.72 4.97
N THR A 138 -14.50 -7.55 4.10
CA THR A 138 -13.08 -7.74 3.92
C THR A 138 -12.66 -7.28 2.53
N MET A 139 -11.57 -6.52 2.46
CA MET A 139 -10.89 -6.17 1.21
C MET A 139 -9.51 -6.79 1.20
N THR A 140 -9.34 -7.92 0.51
CA THR A 140 -8.10 -8.72 0.57
C THR A 140 -7.78 -9.39 -0.76
N TYR A 141 -6.62 -10.06 -0.83
CA TYR A 141 -6.24 -10.89 -1.97
C TYR A 141 -7.05 -12.18 -2.12
N ARG A 142 -7.88 -12.57 -1.13
CA ARG A 142 -8.69 -13.78 -1.24
C ARG A 142 -9.83 -13.57 -2.24
N LYS A 143 -10.04 -14.55 -3.11
CA LYS A 143 -11.13 -14.48 -4.11
C LYS A 143 -12.53 -14.54 -3.49
N ASP A 144 -12.64 -14.98 -2.24
CA ASP A 144 -13.88 -15.05 -1.47
C ASP A 144 -14.06 -13.86 -0.51
N SER A 145 -13.29 -12.79 -0.66
CA SER A 145 -13.50 -11.53 0.07
C SER A 145 -14.61 -10.68 -0.57
N ASP A 146 -15.26 -9.84 0.23
CA ASP A 146 -16.33 -8.95 -0.21
C ASP A 146 -15.84 -7.96 -1.29
N VAL A 147 -14.61 -7.49 -1.13
CA VAL A 147 -13.92 -6.65 -2.10
C VAL A 147 -12.58 -7.29 -2.48
N PHE A 148 -12.52 -7.87 -3.68
CA PHE A 148 -11.31 -8.52 -4.16
C PHE A 148 -10.22 -7.48 -4.49
N GLY A 149 -9.15 -7.46 -3.69
CA GLY A 149 -7.99 -6.58 -3.83
C GLY A 149 -6.68 -7.38 -3.98
N PRO A 150 -6.44 -8.03 -5.12
CA PRO A 150 -5.24 -8.85 -5.31
C PRO A 150 -4.00 -8.00 -5.61
N TYR A 151 -2.82 -8.57 -5.36
CA TYR A 151 -1.53 -7.98 -5.77
C TYR A 151 -1.32 -8.00 -7.29
N GLY A 152 -2.01 -8.91 -7.99
CA GLY A 152 -1.89 -9.08 -9.44
C GLY A 152 -2.84 -10.15 -9.93
N GLY A 153 -2.87 -10.33 -11.25
CA GLY A 153 -3.76 -11.30 -11.88
C GLY A 153 -3.47 -11.46 -13.37
N LEU A 154 -4.05 -12.49 -13.95
CA LEU A 154 -4.00 -12.71 -15.39
C LEU A 154 -5.19 -12.02 -16.05
N VAL A 155 -4.91 -11.15 -17.00
CA VAL A 155 -5.91 -10.52 -17.85
C VAL A 155 -5.80 -11.12 -19.24
N LYS A 156 -6.94 -11.51 -19.81
CA LYS A 156 -6.96 -12.00 -21.20
C LYS A 156 -6.52 -10.87 -22.10
N ASN A 157 -5.42 -11.07 -22.83
CA ASN A 157 -5.04 -10.13 -23.88
C ASN A 157 -5.99 -10.33 -25.06
N ASN A 158 -6.56 -9.23 -25.55
CA ASN A 158 -7.43 -9.24 -26.74
C ASN A 158 -6.63 -9.49 -28.03
N GLN A 159 -5.31 -9.32 -27.98
CA GLN A 159 -4.39 -9.61 -29.07
C GLN A 159 -3.45 -10.75 -28.64
N THR A 160 -3.17 -11.67 -29.56
CA THR A 160 -2.07 -12.62 -29.38
C THR A 160 -0.76 -11.85 -29.41
N ALA A 161 -0.15 -11.66 -28.24
CA ALA A 161 1.19 -11.11 -28.15
C ALA A 161 2.19 -12.18 -28.61
N THR A 162 2.93 -11.91 -29.68
CA THR A 162 4.09 -12.73 -30.07
C THR A 162 5.24 -12.39 -29.13
N VAL A 163 5.56 -13.29 -28.21
CA VAL A 163 6.69 -13.12 -27.28
C VAL A 163 7.85 -13.96 -27.80
N ASN A 164 9.01 -13.33 -28.02
CA ASN A 164 10.24 -14.03 -28.39
C ASN A 164 10.92 -14.58 -27.13
N TYR A 165 10.48 -15.77 -26.70
CA TYR A 165 11.02 -16.43 -25.51
C TYR A 165 12.51 -16.77 -25.64
N THR A 166 13.01 -17.05 -26.85
CA THR A 166 14.43 -17.31 -27.10
C THR A 166 15.28 -16.09 -26.76
N SER A 167 14.91 -14.91 -27.28
CA SER A 167 15.61 -13.67 -26.99
C SER A 167 15.56 -13.31 -25.50
N ILE A 168 14.41 -13.53 -24.83
CA ILE A 168 14.31 -13.36 -23.38
C ILE A 168 15.29 -14.29 -22.67
N TRP A 169 15.32 -15.58 -23.02
CA TRP A 169 16.19 -16.57 -22.40
C TRP A 169 17.68 -16.26 -22.60
N GLU A 170 18.07 -15.89 -23.81
CA GLU A 170 19.45 -15.51 -24.16
C GLU A 170 19.91 -14.24 -23.43
N SER A 171 18.99 -13.33 -23.10
CA SER A 171 19.31 -12.13 -22.31
C SER A 171 19.60 -12.43 -20.83
N LYS A 172 19.24 -13.63 -20.32
CA LYS A 172 19.43 -13.99 -18.91
C LYS A 172 20.83 -14.54 -18.66
N THR A 173 21.62 -13.82 -17.88
CA THR A 173 23.03 -14.16 -17.58
C THR A 173 23.24 -14.82 -16.22
N LYS A 174 22.22 -14.83 -15.35
CA LYS A 174 22.29 -15.41 -14.00
C LYS A 174 21.22 -16.49 -13.80
N ASP A 175 21.46 -17.39 -12.85
CA ASP A 175 20.59 -18.55 -12.64
C ASP A 175 19.39 -18.25 -11.74
N VAL A 176 19.56 -18.23 -10.41
CA VAL A 176 18.46 -18.07 -9.45
C VAL A 176 18.71 -16.90 -8.51
N LEU A 177 17.70 -16.05 -8.32
CA LEU A 177 17.70 -14.99 -7.30
C LEU A 177 16.72 -15.29 -6.18
N TRP A 178 17.16 -15.15 -4.93
CA TRP A 178 16.26 -14.93 -3.80
C TRP A 178 16.55 -13.59 -3.12
N LEU A 179 15.63 -12.64 -3.30
CA LEU A 179 15.64 -11.34 -2.62
C LEU A 179 14.62 -11.37 -1.48
N VAL A 180 15.10 -11.34 -0.24
CA VAL A 180 14.26 -11.51 0.95
C VAL A 180 14.76 -10.68 2.12
N SER A 181 13.87 -9.86 2.69
CA SER A 181 14.21 -8.98 3.83
C SER A 181 13.50 -9.36 5.13
N ASN A 182 12.38 -10.10 5.08
CA ASN A 182 11.67 -10.51 6.31
C ASN A 182 12.03 -11.96 6.68
N ASN A 183 12.54 -12.19 7.88
CA ASN A 183 12.62 -13.52 8.48
C ASN A 183 12.13 -13.55 9.92
N ILE A 184 11.48 -12.47 10.38
CA ILE A 184 11.00 -12.33 11.75
C ILE A 184 9.56 -12.87 11.80
N HIS A 185 9.33 -13.79 12.74
CA HIS A 185 8.04 -14.48 12.93
C HIS A 185 7.51 -15.21 11.68
N VAL A 186 8.39 -15.59 10.75
CA VAL A 186 8.02 -16.33 9.54
C VAL A 186 7.93 -17.83 9.85
N ASN A 187 6.73 -18.39 9.85
CA ASN A 187 6.45 -19.76 10.28
C ASN A 187 6.14 -20.71 9.11
N ASN A 188 6.90 -20.64 8.02
CA ASN A 188 6.71 -21.54 6.85
C ASN A 188 7.99 -22.20 6.33
N ARG A 189 9.10 -22.11 7.07
CA ARG A 189 10.40 -22.76 6.77
C ARG A 189 11.01 -22.39 5.41
N ARG A 190 10.52 -21.32 4.76
CA ARG A 190 10.99 -20.90 3.44
C ARG A 190 12.51 -20.73 3.35
N LYS A 191 13.14 -20.22 4.42
CA LYS A 191 14.59 -20.05 4.51
C LYS A 191 15.32 -21.38 4.56
N GLU A 192 14.86 -22.30 5.39
CA GLU A 192 15.45 -23.64 5.51
C GLU A 192 15.43 -24.37 4.16
N VAL A 193 14.32 -24.26 3.42
CA VAL A 193 14.19 -24.87 2.08
C VAL A 193 15.22 -24.27 1.12
N VAL A 194 15.34 -22.94 1.04
CA VAL A 194 16.27 -22.30 0.09
C VAL A 194 17.72 -22.54 0.47
N ASP A 195 18.06 -22.46 1.75
CA ASP A 195 19.40 -22.78 2.24
C ASP A 195 19.76 -24.22 1.86
N LYS A 196 18.81 -25.16 2.00
CA LYS A 196 19.03 -26.55 1.61
C LYS A 196 19.18 -26.72 0.09
N LEU A 197 18.39 -26.02 -0.72
CA LEU A 197 18.53 -26.04 -2.18
C LEU A 197 19.92 -25.54 -2.62
N LYS A 198 20.40 -24.45 -2.01
CA LYS A 198 21.75 -23.93 -2.26
C LYS A 198 22.83 -24.93 -1.83
N GLN A 199 22.70 -25.54 -0.66
CA GLN A 199 23.62 -26.60 -0.19
C GLN A 199 23.65 -27.83 -1.11
N LEU A 200 22.53 -28.17 -1.76
CA LEU A 200 22.43 -29.28 -2.70
C LEU A 200 22.99 -28.94 -4.10
N GLY A 201 23.53 -27.73 -4.30
CA GLY A 201 24.24 -27.35 -5.53
C GLY A 201 23.46 -26.39 -6.44
N MET A 202 22.28 -25.90 -6.04
CA MET A 202 21.60 -24.87 -6.82
C MET A 202 22.35 -23.55 -6.73
N ASN A 203 22.64 -22.94 -7.88
CA ASN A 203 23.31 -21.64 -7.95
C ASN A 203 22.31 -20.50 -7.65
N ILE A 204 22.19 -20.17 -6.35
CA ILE A 204 21.25 -19.15 -5.85
C ILE A 204 22.00 -17.94 -5.30
N ASP A 205 21.77 -16.77 -5.87
CA ASP A 205 22.18 -15.50 -5.28
C ASP A 205 21.19 -15.09 -4.19
N LEU A 206 21.71 -14.86 -2.99
CA LEU A 206 20.94 -14.58 -1.78
C LEU A 206 21.14 -13.12 -1.37
N TYR A 207 20.10 -12.30 -1.51
CA TYR A 207 20.12 -10.88 -1.17
C TYR A 207 19.02 -10.51 -0.16
N GLY A 208 19.23 -9.39 0.53
CA GLY A 208 18.35 -8.78 1.51
C GLY A 208 18.80 -9.01 2.97
N GLN A 209 18.11 -8.33 3.88
CA GLN A 209 18.40 -8.32 5.33
C GLN A 209 18.56 -9.72 5.95
N VAL A 210 17.84 -10.72 5.45
CA VAL A 210 17.91 -12.10 5.99
C VAL A 210 19.31 -12.70 5.86
N TYR A 211 20.09 -12.25 4.88
CA TYR A 211 21.45 -12.72 4.61
C TYR A 211 22.50 -11.64 4.88
N ASN A 212 22.12 -10.51 5.48
CA ASN A 212 22.97 -9.33 5.65
C ASN A 212 23.68 -8.92 4.34
N ASN A 213 22.99 -9.10 3.21
CA ASN A 213 23.53 -8.85 1.88
C ASN A 213 22.55 -7.99 1.09
N GLU A 214 22.44 -6.71 1.45
CA GLU A 214 21.59 -5.79 0.70
C GLU A 214 22.26 -5.39 -0.64
N PRO A 215 21.51 -5.30 -1.74
CA PRO A 215 22.06 -4.81 -3.01
C PRO A 215 22.51 -3.36 -2.87
N ALA A 216 23.82 -3.10 -2.99
CA ALA A 216 24.42 -1.79 -2.77
C ALA A 216 23.78 -0.68 -3.63
N ASP A 217 23.52 -0.98 -4.91
CA ASP A 217 22.96 -0.03 -5.87
C ASP A 217 21.42 -0.08 -5.97
N CYS A 218 20.76 -0.82 -5.08
CA CYS A 218 19.30 -0.91 -5.07
C CYS A 218 18.77 -1.08 -3.63
N PRO A 219 18.77 0.00 -2.84
CA PRO A 219 18.34 -0.05 -1.45
C PRO A 219 16.83 -0.30 -1.36
N ARG A 220 16.40 -1.06 -0.35
CA ARG A 220 14.98 -1.40 -0.13
C ARG A 220 14.03 -0.20 -0.07
N TYR A 221 14.48 0.92 0.50
CA TYR A 221 13.69 2.16 0.60
C TYR A 221 14.23 3.20 -0.37
N GLY A 222 13.34 3.80 -1.15
CA GLY A 222 13.72 4.78 -2.17
C GLY A 222 14.37 4.17 -3.41
N ALA A 223 14.36 2.84 -3.56
CA ALA A 223 14.76 2.17 -4.80
C ALA A 223 14.02 2.78 -6.00
N MET A 224 14.80 3.24 -6.96
CA MET A 224 14.27 3.67 -8.24
C MET A 224 13.87 2.45 -9.06
N GLU A 225 12.82 2.61 -9.85
CA GLU A 225 12.29 1.59 -10.75
C GLU A 225 13.37 0.92 -11.62
N GLU A 226 14.36 1.71 -12.04
CA GLU A 226 15.48 1.28 -12.87
C GLU A 226 16.47 0.35 -12.13
N CYS A 227 16.68 0.54 -10.83
CA CYS A 227 17.62 -0.32 -10.08
C CYS A 227 17.08 -1.74 -9.93
N GLU A 228 15.77 -1.87 -9.68
CA GLU A 228 15.15 -3.19 -9.55
C GLU A 228 15.24 -3.98 -10.86
N GLU A 229 15.08 -3.31 -12.00
CA GLU A 229 15.23 -3.94 -13.30
C GLU A 229 16.66 -4.40 -13.56
N LYS A 230 17.64 -3.54 -13.29
CA LYS A 230 19.07 -3.89 -13.44
C LYS A 230 19.45 -5.08 -12.55
N LEU A 231 18.95 -5.11 -11.32
CA LEU A 231 19.20 -6.20 -10.39
C LEU A 231 18.56 -7.51 -10.85
N GLN A 232 17.29 -7.48 -11.27
CA GLN A 232 16.48 -8.70 -11.38
C GLN A 232 16.35 -9.28 -12.79
N LYS A 233 16.29 -8.44 -13.84
CA LYS A 233 16.16 -8.90 -15.23
C LYS A 233 17.24 -9.89 -15.67
N PRO A 234 18.49 -9.85 -15.18
CA PRO A 234 19.52 -10.83 -15.57
C PRO A 234 19.25 -12.27 -15.15
N TYR A 235 18.37 -12.54 -14.18
CA TYR A 235 18.14 -13.88 -13.66
C TYR A 235 17.08 -14.66 -14.46
N LYS A 236 17.35 -15.96 -14.66
CA LYS A 236 16.39 -16.91 -15.26
C LYS A 236 15.25 -17.24 -14.30
N PHE A 237 15.59 -17.54 -13.06
CA PHE A 237 14.66 -18.00 -12.03
C PHE A 237 14.66 -17.06 -10.82
N THR A 238 13.55 -17.07 -10.09
CA THR A 238 13.48 -16.44 -8.77
C THR A 238 12.81 -17.36 -7.78
N ILE A 239 13.24 -17.31 -6.52
CA ILE A 239 12.48 -17.91 -5.43
C ILE A 239 11.38 -16.91 -5.02
N ALA A 240 10.13 -17.25 -5.31
CA ALA A 240 8.94 -16.42 -5.03
C ALA A 240 8.17 -16.93 -3.80
N PHE A 241 8.90 -17.33 -2.76
CA PHE A 241 8.30 -17.88 -1.54
C PHE A 241 7.67 -16.78 -0.68
N GLU A 242 6.38 -16.88 -0.43
CA GLU A 242 5.66 -15.98 0.47
C GLU A 242 6.08 -16.15 1.93
N ASN A 243 5.74 -15.17 2.77
CA ASN A 243 5.96 -15.23 4.23
C ASN A 243 4.89 -16.06 4.96
N SER A 244 3.88 -16.58 4.26
CA SER A 244 2.83 -17.44 4.82
C SER A 244 2.27 -18.37 3.74
N ASN A 245 1.81 -19.55 4.16
CA ASN A 245 1.21 -20.54 3.26
C ASN A 245 -0.31 -20.40 3.34
N CYS A 246 -0.86 -19.45 2.58
CA CYS A 246 -2.29 -19.11 2.65
C CYS A 246 -2.96 -19.26 1.28
N LYS A 247 -4.22 -19.71 1.30
CA LYS A 247 -5.08 -19.79 0.10
C LYS A 247 -5.11 -18.43 -0.61
N ASP A 248 -4.90 -18.44 -1.92
CA ASP A 248 -4.90 -17.27 -2.81
C ASP A 248 -3.80 -16.22 -2.52
N TYR A 249 -2.92 -16.43 -1.53
CA TYR A 249 -1.89 -15.45 -1.15
C TYR A 249 -0.71 -15.49 -2.11
N VAL A 250 -0.79 -14.69 -3.17
CA VAL A 250 0.25 -14.55 -4.19
C VAL A 250 0.51 -13.06 -4.42
N THR A 251 1.72 -12.61 -4.09
CA THR A 251 2.06 -11.19 -3.98
C THR A 251 2.94 -10.68 -5.12
N GLU A 252 3.52 -9.49 -4.96
CA GLU A 252 4.52 -8.93 -5.87
C GLU A 252 5.71 -9.86 -6.10
N LYS A 253 6.02 -10.74 -5.13
CA LYS A 253 7.09 -11.75 -5.23
C LYS A 253 6.88 -12.71 -6.38
N PHE A 254 5.64 -12.92 -6.81
CA PHE A 254 5.34 -13.67 -8.02
C PHE A 254 5.04 -12.73 -9.18
N TRP A 255 4.07 -11.83 -9.03
CA TRP A 255 3.49 -11.07 -10.14
C TRP A 255 4.52 -10.14 -10.82
N ASN A 256 5.31 -9.39 -10.04
CA ASN A 256 6.31 -8.50 -10.62
C ASN A 256 7.46 -9.29 -11.24
N LYS A 257 7.86 -10.40 -10.61
CA LYS A 257 8.98 -11.21 -11.12
C LYS A 257 8.64 -11.89 -12.45
N ALA A 258 7.45 -12.48 -12.54
CA ALA A 258 6.96 -13.12 -13.76
C ALA A 258 6.64 -12.09 -14.85
N GLY A 259 5.86 -11.06 -14.51
CA GLY A 259 5.34 -10.11 -15.50
C GLY A 259 6.37 -9.08 -15.94
N ARG A 260 7.04 -8.42 -14.99
CA ARG A 260 7.90 -7.27 -15.25
C ARG A 260 9.35 -7.65 -15.52
N TYR A 261 9.88 -8.60 -14.76
CA TYR A 261 11.28 -9.03 -14.88
C TYR A 261 11.45 -10.27 -15.75
N GLN A 262 10.34 -10.89 -16.20
CA GLN A 262 10.32 -12.06 -17.08
C GLN A 262 11.20 -13.20 -16.53
N MET A 263 11.13 -13.41 -15.21
CA MET A 263 11.79 -14.50 -14.51
C MET A 263 10.80 -15.65 -14.33
N VAL A 264 11.29 -16.88 -14.27
CA VAL A 264 10.48 -18.06 -13.93
C VAL A 264 10.39 -18.20 -12.40
N PRO A 265 9.21 -18.04 -11.77
CA PRO A 265 9.10 -18.13 -10.33
C PRO A 265 9.09 -19.58 -9.84
N ILE A 266 9.95 -19.88 -8.88
CA ILE A 266 9.94 -21.11 -8.07
C ILE A 266 9.09 -20.81 -6.84
N VAL A 267 8.03 -21.59 -6.66
CA VAL A 267 6.99 -21.36 -5.65
C VAL A 267 6.85 -22.56 -4.72
N MET A 268 6.40 -22.35 -3.49
CA MET A 268 6.30 -23.44 -2.50
C MET A 268 5.22 -24.46 -2.85
N GLU A 269 4.08 -24.00 -3.39
CA GLU A 269 2.93 -24.88 -3.65
C GLU A 269 2.26 -24.52 -4.97
N ARG A 270 2.42 -25.38 -5.99
CA ARG A 270 1.84 -25.20 -7.33
C ARG A 270 0.32 -25.02 -7.31
N LYS A 271 -0.38 -25.67 -6.38
CA LYS A 271 -1.85 -25.65 -6.30
C LYS A 271 -2.40 -24.24 -6.11
N ILE A 272 -1.78 -23.42 -5.24
CA ILE A 272 -2.20 -22.04 -4.95
C ILE A 272 -2.26 -21.21 -6.23
N TYR A 273 -1.26 -21.34 -7.11
CA TYR A 273 -1.15 -20.57 -8.36
C TYR A 273 -2.09 -21.09 -9.44
N ARG A 274 -2.27 -22.42 -9.53
CA ARG A 274 -3.26 -23.03 -10.43
C ARG A 274 -4.68 -22.57 -10.12
N ASP A 275 -5.01 -22.45 -8.84
CA ASP A 275 -6.33 -21.97 -8.40
C ASP A 275 -6.57 -20.50 -8.82
N LEU A 276 -5.51 -19.73 -9.11
CA LEU A 276 -5.58 -18.38 -9.67
C LEU A 276 -5.53 -18.34 -11.21
N GLY A 277 -5.59 -19.50 -11.88
CA GLY A 277 -5.58 -19.60 -13.33
C GLY A 277 -4.19 -19.56 -13.96
N VAL A 278 -3.12 -19.53 -13.16
CA VAL A 278 -1.74 -19.65 -13.66
C VAL A 278 -1.55 -21.08 -14.17
N ARG A 279 -1.37 -21.20 -15.49
CA ARG A 279 -1.03 -22.47 -16.13
C ARG A 279 0.47 -22.69 -15.98
N VAL A 280 0.81 -23.59 -15.06
CA VAL A 280 2.16 -24.11 -14.84
C VAL A 280 2.28 -25.44 -15.54
#